data_AF-A0A5M4FDE2-F1
#
_entry.id   AF-A0A5M4FDE2-F1
#
_cell.length_a   1.000
_cell.length_b   1.000
_cell.length_c   1.000
_cell.angle_alpha   90.00
_cell.angle_beta   90.00
_cell.angle_gamma   90.00
#
_symmetry.space_group_name_H-M   'P 1'
#
loop_
_entity.id
_entity.type
_entity.pdbx_description
1 polymer ?
#
loop_
_entity_poly.entity_id
_entity_poly.type
_entity_poly.pdbx_seq_one_letter_code
_entity_poly.pdbx_strand_id
1 'polypeptide(L)'
;MRAVRALCAVALSAAALVAAGAATQSASAAGALDIFFQYPNAIKGEHISPSGTIPSGGVRTVKLQYRSGTTGVWTTKLTTKSAPNGYFYFQTTDTRTHYWRYVVPAGGGKPAITGTPKKLPVVSQKVEYFGVTRSCDNTGHNIVSAWADFFPARQGRPVKFSTPEGDRTVVQDGRGVAHMDVVTDGGGTVVVHGTALVFDAAPAKSTGNASVSLPICALP
;
A
#
# COMPACT_ATOMS: atom_id res chain seq x y z
N MET A 1 -34.71 27.34 -61.32
CA MET A 1 -34.57 27.42 -59.85
C MET A 1 -34.63 26.01 -59.27
N ARG A 2 -33.74 25.70 -58.32
CA ARG A 2 -33.74 24.54 -57.38
C ARG A 2 -33.31 23.19 -57.99
N ALA A 3 -32.51 22.35 -57.35
CA ALA A 3 -31.71 22.48 -56.14
C ALA A 3 -30.58 21.44 -56.18
N VAL A 4 -29.35 21.91 -55.95
CA VAL A 4 -28.22 21.13 -55.46
C VAL A 4 -28.54 20.70 -54.03
N ARG A 5 -28.41 19.42 -53.68
CA ARG A 5 -28.01 18.90 -52.34
C ARG A 5 -28.24 17.39 -52.24
N ALA A 6 -27.21 16.60 -52.58
CA ALA A 6 -27.10 15.21 -52.14
C ALA A 6 -25.62 14.80 -52.16
N LEU A 7 -24.80 15.37 -51.27
CA LEU A 7 -23.39 14.98 -51.09
C LEU A 7 -22.87 15.59 -49.77
N CYS A 8 -23.31 15.09 -48.62
CA CYS A 8 -22.70 15.49 -47.34
C CYS A 8 -23.04 14.58 -46.14
N ALA A 9 -23.18 13.26 -46.33
CA ALA A 9 -23.59 12.36 -45.23
C ALA A 9 -22.79 11.05 -45.12
N VAL A 10 -21.55 10.99 -45.62
CA VAL A 10 -20.70 9.77 -45.50
C VAL A 10 -19.32 10.05 -44.89
N ALA A 11 -18.96 11.31 -44.62
CA ALA A 11 -17.63 11.65 -44.08
C ALA A 11 -17.55 11.73 -42.54
N LEU A 12 -18.66 11.69 -41.80
CA LEU A 12 -18.64 11.88 -40.34
C LEU A 12 -18.49 10.61 -39.50
N SER A 13 -18.75 9.43 -40.06
CA SER A 13 -18.71 8.16 -39.30
C SER A 13 -17.33 7.51 -39.24
N ALA A 14 -16.40 7.87 -40.14
CA ALA A 14 -15.03 7.35 -40.12
C ALA A 14 -14.12 8.06 -39.10
N ALA A 15 -14.35 9.35 -38.82
CA ALA A 15 -13.54 10.11 -37.87
C ALA A 15 -13.83 9.72 -36.40
N ALA A 16 -15.07 9.35 -36.08
CA ALA A 16 -15.47 8.98 -34.72
C ALA A 16 -14.92 7.60 -34.28
N LEU A 17 -14.81 6.64 -35.21
CA LEU A 17 -14.27 5.31 -34.88
C LEU A 17 -12.75 5.31 -34.71
N VAL A 18 -12.03 6.14 -35.48
CA VAL A 18 -10.57 6.30 -35.36
C VAL A 18 -10.20 7.02 -34.06
N ALA A 19 -10.99 7.99 -33.61
CA ALA A 19 -10.77 8.70 -32.35
C ALA A 19 -11.01 7.79 -31.11
N ALA A 20 -12.02 6.91 -31.16
CA ALA A 20 -12.28 5.95 -30.07
C ALA A 20 -11.21 4.83 -29.96
N GLY A 21 -10.65 4.40 -31.10
CA GLY A 21 -9.56 3.41 -31.13
C GLY A 21 -8.21 3.97 -30.65
N ALA A 22 -7.90 5.23 -30.98
CA ALA A 22 -6.68 5.89 -30.52
C ALA A 22 -6.71 6.23 -29.02
N ALA A 23 -7.86 6.66 -28.49
CA ALA A 23 -8.00 6.98 -27.06
C ALA A 23 -7.88 5.75 -26.15
N THR A 24 -8.34 4.58 -26.59
CA THR A 24 -8.24 3.33 -25.82
C THR A 24 -6.84 2.71 -25.87
N GLN A 25 -6.14 2.75 -27.01
CA GLN A 25 -4.75 2.29 -27.11
C GLN A 25 -3.77 3.22 -26.37
N SER A 26 -4.00 4.54 -26.34
CA SER A 26 -3.17 5.46 -25.55
C SER A 26 -3.37 5.28 -24.03
N ALA A 27 -4.56 4.90 -23.58
CA ALA A 27 -4.80 4.58 -22.15
C ALA A 27 -4.19 3.23 -21.75
N SER A 28 -4.28 2.19 -22.60
CA SER A 28 -3.63 0.90 -22.34
C SER A 28 -2.11 0.97 -22.44
N ALA A 29 -1.56 1.89 -23.26
CA ALA A 29 -0.12 2.17 -23.31
C ALA A 29 0.38 3.04 -22.14
N ALA A 30 -0.46 3.94 -21.61
CA ALA A 30 -0.13 4.75 -20.43
C ALA A 30 -0.02 3.90 -19.17
N GLY A 31 -0.93 2.93 -18.99
CA GLY A 31 -0.86 1.96 -17.87
C GLY A 31 0.28 0.95 -17.99
N ALA A 32 0.77 0.67 -19.21
CA ALA A 32 1.85 -0.29 -19.47
C ALA A 32 3.25 0.22 -19.04
N LEU A 33 3.40 1.53 -18.75
CA LEU A 33 4.67 2.15 -18.36
C LEU A 33 4.72 2.56 -16.89
N ASP A 34 3.72 2.19 -16.10
CA ASP A 34 3.65 2.56 -14.70
C ASP A 34 4.58 1.71 -13.84
N ILE A 35 5.26 2.36 -12.91
CA ILE A 35 5.84 1.67 -11.76
C ILE A 35 4.70 1.28 -10.80
N PHE A 36 4.79 0.07 -10.25
CA PHE A 36 3.86 -0.44 -9.27
C PHE A 36 4.48 -0.40 -7.88
N PHE A 37 3.67 -0.04 -6.90
CA PHE A 37 3.98 -0.16 -5.48
C PHE A 37 2.91 -1.02 -4.85
N GLN A 38 3.31 -1.95 -3.99
CA GLN A 38 2.38 -2.82 -3.25
C GLN A 38 1.37 -2.01 -2.42
N TYR A 39 1.81 -0.88 -1.86
CA TYR A 39 0.98 0.00 -1.05
C TYR A 39 0.96 1.42 -1.63
N PRO A 40 -0.17 2.15 -1.49
CA PRO A 40 -0.29 3.52 -2.00
C PRO A 40 0.51 4.55 -1.19
N ASN A 41 0.89 4.21 0.04
CA ASN A 41 1.74 5.02 0.92
C ASN A 41 2.78 4.09 1.52
N ALA A 42 3.98 4.62 1.77
CA ALA A 42 5.02 3.92 2.49
C ALA A 42 5.12 4.39 3.96
N ILE A 43 5.38 3.47 4.89
CA ILE A 43 5.75 3.82 6.26
C ILE A 43 7.21 4.28 6.25
N LYS A 44 7.50 5.38 6.95
CA LYS A 44 8.85 5.93 7.04
C LYS A 44 9.87 4.87 7.44
N GLY A 45 10.83 4.60 6.56
CA GLY A 45 11.90 3.61 6.76
C GLY A 45 11.55 2.17 6.39
N GLU A 46 10.31 1.88 6.01
CA GLU A 46 9.93 0.53 5.57
C GLU A 46 10.59 0.17 4.24
N HIS A 47 10.79 -1.13 4.01
CA HIS A 47 11.10 -1.62 2.68
C HIS A 47 9.89 -1.45 1.75
N ILE A 48 10.18 -0.90 0.58
CA ILE A 48 9.26 -0.80 -0.52
C ILE A 48 9.80 -1.65 -1.67
N SER A 49 8.88 -2.26 -2.40
CA SER A 49 9.20 -3.12 -3.54
C SER A 49 8.62 -2.54 -4.85
N PRO A 50 9.22 -1.48 -5.41
CA PRO A 50 8.80 -0.95 -6.71
C PRO A 50 9.02 -2.00 -7.80
N SER A 51 8.01 -2.25 -8.63
CA SER A 51 8.09 -3.24 -9.70
C SER A 51 7.41 -2.75 -10.98
N GLY A 52 7.55 -3.50 -12.07
CA GLY A 52 6.90 -3.23 -13.33
C GLY A 52 7.35 -4.17 -14.42
N THR A 53 6.87 -3.94 -15.64
CA THR A 53 7.19 -4.75 -16.81
C THR A 53 7.57 -3.86 -17.97
N ILE A 54 8.67 -4.17 -18.64
CA ILE A 54 9.08 -3.48 -19.87
C ILE A 54 8.24 -4.01 -21.04
N PRO A 55 7.52 -3.15 -21.80
CA PRO A 55 6.60 -3.61 -22.85
C PRO A 55 7.24 -4.46 -23.95
N SER A 56 8.51 -4.22 -24.28
CA SER A 56 9.23 -4.92 -25.35
C SER A 56 9.95 -6.20 -24.90
N GLY A 57 9.73 -6.66 -23.67
CA GLY A 57 10.39 -7.83 -23.09
C GLY A 57 11.93 -7.81 -23.14
N GLY A 58 12.50 -8.96 -22.78
CA GLY A 58 13.94 -9.20 -22.76
C GLY A 58 14.68 -8.64 -21.55
N VAL A 59 15.90 -9.14 -21.35
CA VAL A 59 16.79 -8.71 -20.27
C VAL A 59 17.41 -7.36 -20.62
N ARG A 60 17.06 -6.32 -19.87
CA ARG A 60 17.57 -4.95 -20.02
C ARG A 60 17.96 -4.38 -18.67
N THR A 61 18.91 -3.44 -18.67
CA THR A 61 19.23 -2.66 -17.47
C THR A 61 18.08 -1.72 -17.15
N VAL A 62 17.57 -1.78 -15.91
CA VAL A 62 16.52 -0.90 -15.41
C VAL A 62 17.09 -0.09 -14.25
N LYS A 63 16.89 1.23 -14.28
CA LYS A 63 17.29 2.16 -13.23
C LYS A 63 16.04 2.64 -12.50
N LEU A 64 15.99 2.45 -11.19
CA LEU A 64 15.01 3.09 -10.33
C LEU A 64 15.48 4.51 -10.05
N GLN A 65 14.65 5.50 -10.37
CA GLN A 65 14.95 6.91 -10.14
C GLN A 65 13.90 7.55 -9.24
N TYR A 66 14.35 8.52 -8.47
CA TYR A 66 13.49 9.34 -7.62
C TYR A 66 13.82 10.82 -7.80
N ARG A 67 12.87 11.68 -7.42
CA ARG A 67 13.10 13.13 -7.26
C ARG A 67 12.26 13.68 -6.12
N SER A 68 12.71 14.80 -5.56
CA SER A 68 11.95 15.59 -4.60
C SER A 68 11.06 16.60 -5.35
N GLY A 69 9.75 16.56 -5.12
CA GLY A 69 8.81 17.45 -5.80
C GLY A 69 8.64 17.18 -7.29
N THR A 70 7.86 18.04 -7.96
CA THR A 70 7.50 17.90 -9.38
C THR A 70 8.56 18.44 -10.35
N THR A 71 9.47 19.29 -9.87
CA THR A 71 10.50 19.97 -10.68
C THR A 71 11.92 19.57 -10.31
N GLY A 72 12.10 18.70 -9.30
CA GLY A 72 13.42 18.24 -8.87
C GLY A 72 14.17 17.43 -9.94
N VAL A 73 15.49 17.38 -9.79
CA VAL A 73 16.37 16.55 -10.62
C VAL A 73 16.15 15.08 -10.30
N TRP A 74 16.13 14.24 -11.33
CA TRP A 74 16.04 12.79 -11.18
C TRP A 74 17.38 12.20 -10.75
N THR A 75 17.36 11.49 -9.62
CA THR A 75 18.51 10.77 -9.08
C THR A 75 18.28 9.27 -9.21
N THR A 76 19.28 8.53 -9.64
CA THR A 76 19.21 7.05 -9.67
C THR A 76 19.42 6.53 -8.25
N LYS A 77 18.44 5.79 -7.73
CA LYS A 77 18.52 5.11 -6.43
C LYS A 77 19.20 3.75 -6.57
N LEU A 78 18.71 2.95 -7.51
CA LEU A 78 19.15 1.56 -7.72
C LEU A 78 19.19 1.23 -9.21
N THR A 79 19.95 0.20 -9.55
CA THR A 79 20.01 -0.38 -10.90
C THR A 79 19.84 -1.90 -10.79
N THR A 80 19.03 -2.48 -11.67
CA THR A 80 18.80 -3.93 -11.76
C THR A 80 18.73 -4.36 -13.24
N LYS A 81 18.51 -5.66 -13.46
CA LYS A 81 18.19 -6.24 -14.77
C LYS A 81 16.74 -6.73 -14.77
N SER A 82 16.02 -6.51 -15.85
CA SER A 82 14.74 -7.19 -16.06
C SER A 82 14.94 -8.68 -16.37
N ALA A 83 13.94 -9.48 -16.04
CA ALA A 83 13.82 -10.86 -16.47
C ALA A 83 13.53 -10.95 -17.99
N PRO A 84 13.63 -12.14 -18.62
CA PRO A 84 13.34 -12.32 -20.05
C PRO A 84 11.94 -11.89 -20.48
N ASN A 85 10.95 -11.97 -19.59
CA ASN A 85 9.59 -11.48 -19.81
C ASN A 85 9.45 -9.95 -19.63
N GLY A 86 10.54 -9.23 -19.35
CA GLY A 86 10.54 -7.78 -19.11
C GLY A 86 10.21 -7.37 -17.69
N TYR A 87 9.83 -8.30 -16.80
CA TYR A 87 9.54 -7.99 -15.40
C TYR A 87 10.78 -7.51 -14.66
N PHE A 88 10.64 -6.52 -13.80
CA PHE A 88 11.67 -6.08 -12.87
C PHE A 88 11.07 -5.76 -11.51
N TYR A 89 11.89 -5.87 -10.48
CA TYR A 89 11.57 -5.38 -9.15
C TYR A 89 12.83 -4.81 -8.49
N PHE A 90 12.62 -3.91 -7.55
CA PHE A 90 13.64 -3.36 -6.68
C PHE A 90 13.26 -3.61 -5.24
N GLN A 91 14.23 -3.59 -4.32
CA GLN A 91 13.98 -3.49 -2.89
C GLN A 91 14.78 -2.29 -2.37
N THR A 92 14.09 -1.36 -1.72
CA THR A 92 14.73 -0.16 -1.15
C THR A 92 13.94 0.34 0.04
N THR A 93 14.49 1.29 0.79
CA THR A 93 13.78 2.00 1.85
C THR A 93 13.79 3.49 1.54
N ASP A 94 12.78 4.19 2.06
CA ASP A 94 12.78 5.65 2.02
C ASP A 94 12.18 6.27 3.30
N THR A 95 12.63 7.48 3.61
CA THR A 95 12.17 8.26 4.76
C THR A 95 11.43 9.52 4.35
N ARG A 96 11.34 9.81 3.05
CA ARG A 96 10.72 11.02 2.51
C ARG A 96 9.82 10.71 1.31
N THR A 97 8.81 11.56 1.14
CA THR A 97 7.91 11.48 -0.02
C THR A 97 8.66 11.87 -1.30
N HIS A 98 8.59 11.01 -2.31
CA HIS A 98 9.24 11.23 -3.60
C HIS A 98 8.32 10.92 -4.77
N TYR A 99 8.68 11.45 -5.94
CA TYR A 99 8.21 10.91 -7.21
C TYR A 99 9.21 9.87 -7.68
N TRP A 100 8.72 8.71 -8.08
CA TRP A 100 9.49 7.58 -8.54
C TRP A 100 9.17 7.27 -9.99
N ARG A 101 10.17 6.81 -10.73
CA ARG A 101 9.99 6.21 -12.05
C ARG A 101 11.05 5.16 -12.26
N TYR A 102 10.88 4.33 -13.28
CA TYR A 102 11.98 3.55 -13.82
C TYR A 102 12.46 4.14 -15.15
N VAL A 103 13.73 3.90 -15.48
CA VAL A 103 14.33 4.24 -16.77
C VAL A 103 15.10 3.04 -17.28
N VAL A 104 14.88 2.68 -18.53
CA VAL A 104 15.63 1.67 -19.27
C VAL A 104 16.47 2.41 -20.31
N PRO A 105 17.80 2.51 -20.16
CA PRO A 105 18.65 3.16 -21.15
C PRO A 105 18.59 2.47 -22.52
N ALA A 106 18.86 3.23 -23.59
CA ALA A 106 19.03 2.66 -24.93
C ALA A 106 20.23 1.70 -24.94
N GLY A 107 20.13 0.63 -25.74
CA GLY A 107 21.21 -0.36 -25.87
C GLY A 107 20.80 -1.57 -26.69
N GLY A 108 21.75 -2.17 -27.40
CA GLY A 108 21.53 -3.36 -28.24
C GLY A 108 20.46 -3.16 -29.31
N GLY A 109 20.43 -1.99 -29.96
CA GLY A 109 19.43 -1.60 -30.96
C GLY A 109 18.04 -1.27 -30.40
N LYS A 110 17.83 -1.33 -29.08
CA LYS A 110 16.55 -1.03 -28.44
C LYS A 110 16.50 0.43 -27.95
N PRO A 111 15.38 1.15 -28.16
CA PRO A 111 15.22 2.53 -27.70
C PRO A 111 15.17 2.61 -26.17
N ALA A 112 15.46 3.79 -25.63
CA ALA A 112 15.28 4.07 -24.22
C ALA A 112 13.78 4.07 -23.85
N ILE A 113 13.47 3.64 -22.63
CA ILE A 113 12.10 3.64 -22.08
C ILE A 113 12.12 4.40 -20.76
N THR A 114 11.16 5.29 -20.55
CA THR A 114 10.99 6.02 -19.30
C THR A 114 9.58 5.77 -18.80
N GLY A 115 9.47 5.20 -17.60
CA GLY A 115 8.19 4.99 -16.94
C GLY A 115 7.55 6.29 -16.48
N THR A 116 6.23 6.26 -16.32
CA THR A 116 5.47 7.40 -15.79
C THR A 116 5.87 7.68 -14.33
N PRO A 117 6.19 8.92 -13.96
CA PRO A 117 6.42 9.29 -12.57
C PRO A 117 5.19 9.04 -11.68
N LYS A 118 5.37 8.28 -10.59
CA LYS A 118 4.37 8.14 -9.52
C LYS A 118 4.86 8.72 -8.20
N LYS A 119 3.99 9.47 -7.52
CA LYS A 119 4.24 9.93 -6.16
C LYS A 119 4.02 8.76 -5.19
N LEU A 120 5.00 8.49 -4.34
CA LEU A 120 4.83 7.60 -3.20
C LEU A 120 4.96 8.45 -1.92
N PRO A 121 3.84 8.75 -1.24
CA PRO A 121 3.86 9.41 0.05
C PRO A 121 4.55 8.52 1.08
N VAL A 122 5.44 9.12 1.88
CA VAL A 122 6.01 8.48 3.07
C VAL A 122 5.38 9.10 4.30
N VAL A 123 4.77 8.28 5.14
CA VAL A 123 4.01 8.68 6.33
C VAL A 123 4.52 7.96 7.57
N SER A 124 4.27 8.54 8.74
CA SER A 124 4.44 7.81 10.00
C SER A 124 3.27 6.86 10.21
N GLN A 125 3.53 5.67 10.76
CA GLN A 125 2.44 4.82 11.22
C GLN A 125 1.83 5.39 12.49
N LYS A 126 0.50 5.34 12.60
CA LYS A 126 -0.26 5.73 13.79
C LYS A 126 -1.33 4.69 14.10
N VAL A 127 -1.76 4.68 15.36
CA VAL A 127 -3.02 4.03 15.78
C VAL A 127 -4.13 5.03 15.50
N GLU A 128 -5.09 4.67 14.66
CA GLU A 128 -6.25 5.51 14.36
C GLU A 128 -7.37 5.32 15.38
N TYR A 129 -7.57 4.07 15.79
CA TYR A 129 -8.54 3.69 16.79
C TYR A 129 -7.96 2.61 17.69
N PHE A 130 -8.29 2.68 18.97
CA PHE A 130 -7.99 1.65 19.94
C PHE A 130 -9.21 1.45 20.82
N GLY A 131 -9.72 0.22 20.87
CA GLY A 131 -10.92 -0.13 21.62
C GLY A 131 -10.70 -1.33 22.50
N VAL A 132 -11.41 -1.35 23.61
CA VAL A 132 -11.50 -2.51 24.50
C VAL A 132 -12.97 -2.66 24.88
N THR A 133 -13.48 -3.87 24.76
CA THR A 133 -14.79 -4.26 25.28
C THR A 133 -14.64 -5.44 26.21
N ARG A 134 -15.71 -5.69 26.95
CA ARG A 134 -15.78 -6.84 27.84
C ARG A 134 -17.12 -7.54 27.71
N SER A 135 -17.10 -8.86 27.86
CA SER A 135 -18.27 -9.73 27.96
C SER A 135 -18.04 -10.77 29.05
N CYS A 136 -19.10 -11.47 29.46
CA CYS A 136 -18.99 -12.65 30.32
C CYS A 136 -19.21 -13.89 29.47
N ASP A 137 -18.45 -14.96 29.71
CA ASP A 137 -18.74 -16.26 29.14
C ASP A 137 -19.76 -17.04 29.98
N ASN A 138 -20.21 -18.19 29.45
CA ASN A 138 -21.18 -19.05 30.12
C ASN A 138 -20.61 -19.79 31.35
N THR A 139 -19.33 -19.62 31.63
CA THR A 139 -18.59 -20.20 32.76
C THR A 139 -18.25 -19.16 33.83
N GLY A 140 -18.75 -17.92 33.69
CA GLY A 140 -18.57 -16.87 34.68
C GLY A 140 -17.23 -16.14 34.61
N HIS A 141 -16.49 -16.28 33.51
CA HIS A 141 -15.24 -15.55 33.29
C HIS A 141 -15.48 -14.26 32.50
N ASN A 142 -14.66 -13.23 32.75
CA ASN A 142 -14.63 -12.03 31.92
C ASN A 142 -13.80 -12.33 30.65
N ILE A 143 -14.34 -12.00 29.49
CA ILE A 143 -13.60 -11.92 28.24
C ILE A 143 -13.33 -10.44 27.96
N VAL A 144 -12.06 -10.08 27.82
CA VAL A 144 -11.62 -8.76 27.37
C VAL A 144 -11.21 -8.86 25.90
N SER A 145 -11.97 -8.18 25.05
CA SER A 145 -11.68 -8.08 23.61
C SER A 145 -11.06 -6.72 23.33
N ALA A 146 -9.85 -6.70 22.81
CA ALA A 146 -9.14 -5.49 22.42
C ALA A 146 -8.92 -5.47 20.90
N TRP A 147 -9.05 -4.29 20.31
CA TRP A 147 -8.70 -4.08 18.92
C TRP A 147 -8.01 -2.75 18.68
N ALA A 148 -7.15 -2.74 17.67
CA ALA A 148 -6.37 -1.58 17.28
C ALA A 148 -6.36 -1.45 15.76
N ASP A 149 -6.72 -0.27 15.27
CA ASP A 149 -6.74 0.07 13.85
C ASP A 149 -5.50 0.91 13.54
N PHE A 150 -4.73 0.49 12.54
CA PHE A 150 -3.47 1.14 12.18
C PHE A 150 -3.53 1.78 10.80
N PHE A 151 -2.99 3.00 10.69
CA PHE A 151 -2.76 3.65 9.41
C PHE A 151 -1.28 3.98 9.19
N PRO A 152 -0.72 3.69 8.01
CA PRO A 152 -1.34 2.88 6.96
C PRO A 152 -1.41 1.39 7.38
N ALA A 153 -2.43 0.68 6.89
CA ALA A 153 -2.63 -0.74 7.14
C ALA A 153 -1.50 -1.59 6.53
N ARG A 154 -1.06 -2.63 7.25
CA ARG A 154 -0.06 -3.60 6.77
C ARG A 154 -0.48 -5.00 7.15
N GLN A 155 -1.11 -5.72 6.23
CA GLN A 155 -1.52 -7.10 6.46
C GLN A 155 -0.35 -7.96 6.91
N GLY A 156 -0.57 -8.79 7.93
CA GLY A 156 0.44 -9.68 8.48
C GLY A 156 1.44 -9.00 9.41
N ARG A 157 1.36 -7.68 9.61
CA ARG A 157 2.23 -6.98 10.56
C ARG A 157 1.89 -7.36 11.99
N PRO A 158 2.86 -7.77 12.82
CA PRO A 158 2.62 -8.14 14.20
C PRO A 158 2.33 -6.92 15.09
N VAL A 159 1.36 -7.09 15.98
CA VAL A 159 0.95 -6.15 17.03
C VAL A 159 0.99 -6.87 18.36
N LYS A 160 1.72 -6.30 19.31
CA LYS A 160 1.81 -6.79 20.67
C LYS A 160 0.77 -6.10 21.53
N PHE A 161 -0.11 -6.87 22.16
CA PHE A 161 -1.00 -6.43 23.21
C PHE A 161 -0.43 -6.85 24.56
N SER A 162 -0.27 -5.91 25.48
CA SER A 162 0.14 -6.16 26.86
C SER A 162 -1.06 -5.98 27.79
N THR A 163 -1.32 -7.01 28.59
CA THR A 163 -2.40 -7.10 29.58
C THR A 163 -1.85 -7.55 30.93
N PRO A 164 -2.59 -7.38 32.05
CA PRO A 164 -2.19 -7.94 33.34
C PRO A 164 -1.95 -9.46 33.32
N GLU A 165 -2.66 -10.19 32.46
CA GLU A 165 -2.56 -11.64 32.29
C GLU A 165 -1.36 -12.05 31.43
N GLY A 166 -0.69 -11.08 30.80
CA GLY A 166 0.51 -11.26 30.01
C GLY A 166 0.45 -10.62 28.63
N ASP A 167 1.51 -10.88 27.87
CA ASP A 167 1.65 -10.36 26.51
C ASP A 167 1.09 -11.34 25.47
N ARG A 168 0.36 -10.81 24.49
CA ARG A 168 -0.08 -11.54 23.30
C ARG A 168 0.38 -10.82 22.05
N THR A 169 0.79 -11.58 21.03
CA THR A 169 1.10 -11.02 19.71
C THR A 169 0.10 -11.56 18.72
N VAL A 170 -0.56 -10.65 18.00
CA VAL A 170 -1.49 -10.97 16.92
C VAL A 170 -1.04 -10.23 15.65
N VAL A 171 -1.66 -10.53 14.52
CA VAL A 171 -1.32 -9.90 13.24
C VAL A 171 -2.44 -8.98 12.76
N GLN A 172 -2.06 -7.91 12.05
CA GLN A 172 -3.02 -7.05 11.36
C GLN A 172 -3.68 -7.79 10.19
N ASP A 173 -5.00 -7.60 10.03
CA ASP A 173 -5.74 -8.04 8.85
C ASP A 173 -5.48 -7.13 7.62
N GLY A 174 -6.14 -7.41 6.50
CA GLY A 174 -6.03 -6.61 5.27
C GLY A 174 -6.51 -5.15 5.40
N ARG A 175 -7.28 -4.84 6.46
CA ARG A 175 -7.76 -3.50 6.81
C ARG A 175 -6.86 -2.80 7.82
N GLY A 176 -5.82 -3.47 8.34
CA GLY A 176 -4.93 -2.94 9.35
C GLY A 176 -5.46 -3.08 10.78
N VAL A 177 -6.45 -3.94 10.99
CA VAL A 177 -7.04 -4.20 12.31
C VAL A 177 -6.32 -5.36 12.96
N ALA A 178 -5.90 -5.19 14.21
CA ALA A 178 -5.39 -6.27 15.05
C ALA A 178 -6.37 -6.50 16.20
N HIS A 179 -6.74 -7.77 16.45
CA HIS A 179 -7.72 -8.15 17.47
C HIS A 179 -7.15 -9.23 18.40
N MET A 180 -7.44 -9.11 19.69
CA MET A 180 -7.05 -10.07 20.71
C MET A 180 -8.16 -10.23 21.74
N ASP A 181 -8.45 -11.47 22.11
CA ASP A 181 -9.26 -11.81 23.29
C ASP A 181 -8.38 -12.37 24.40
N VAL A 182 -8.65 -11.93 25.63
CA VAL A 182 -8.03 -12.46 26.85
C VAL A 182 -9.13 -12.78 27.86
N VAL A 183 -9.09 -14.00 28.38
CA VAL A 183 -9.91 -14.40 29.52
C VAL A 183 -9.22 -13.93 30.79
N THR A 184 -9.96 -13.27 31.67
CA THR A 184 -9.46 -12.72 32.92
C THR A 184 -10.40 -13.07 34.08
N ASP A 185 -9.80 -13.44 35.20
CA ASP A 185 -10.49 -13.87 36.41
C ASP A 185 -10.48 -12.75 37.44
N GLY A 186 -11.67 -12.43 37.96
CA GLY A 186 -11.85 -11.42 39.01
C GLY A 186 -12.47 -10.09 38.53
N GLY A 187 -12.69 -9.19 39.48
CA GLY A 187 -13.14 -7.82 39.23
C GLY A 187 -11.98 -6.83 39.30
N GLY A 188 -12.07 -5.70 38.60
CA GLY A 188 -11.03 -4.67 38.59
C GLY A 188 -11.06 -3.76 37.37
N THR A 189 -9.98 -3.02 37.12
CA THR A 189 -9.77 -2.30 35.86
C THR A 189 -8.64 -2.97 35.10
N VAL A 190 -8.92 -3.40 33.86
CA VAL A 190 -7.90 -3.94 32.96
C VAL A 190 -7.48 -2.82 32.00
N VAL A 191 -6.17 -2.58 31.95
CA VAL A 191 -5.54 -1.67 31.00
C VAL A 191 -4.87 -2.51 29.93
N VAL A 192 -5.20 -2.25 28.67
CA VAL A 192 -4.62 -2.91 27.51
C VAL A 192 -3.77 -1.92 26.74
N HIS A 193 -2.52 -2.31 26.48
CA HIS A 193 -1.58 -1.54 25.67
C HIS A 193 -1.32 -2.27 24.35
N GLY A 194 -1.65 -1.68 23.21
CA GLY A 194 -1.30 -2.23 21.90
C GLY A 194 -0.13 -1.49 21.27
N THR A 195 0.87 -2.23 20.78
CA THR A 195 2.03 -1.68 20.08
C THR A 195 2.29 -2.43 18.79
N ALA A 196 2.28 -1.73 17.66
CA ALA A 196 2.79 -2.29 16.40
C ALA A 196 4.30 -2.51 16.52
N LEU A 197 4.73 -3.74 16.25
CA LEU A 197 6.16 -4.08 16.27
C LEU A 197 6.85 -3.62 14.99
N VAL A 198 8.17 -3.54 15.04
CA VAL A 198 9.01 -3.28 13.85
C VAL A 198 8.76 -4.39 12.83
N PHE A 199 8.48 -4.00 11.60
CA PHE A 199 8.21 -4.91 10.48
C PHE A 199 8.83 -4.34 9.23
N ASP A 200 9.49 -5.20 8.45
CA ASP A 200 10.06 -4.86 7.14
C ASP A 200 10.90 -3.56 7.15
N ALA A 201 11.85 -3.50 8.10
CA ALA A 201 12.72 -2.35 8.40
C ALA A 201 12.01 -1.05 8.86
N ALA A 202 10.68 -1.01 8.94
CA ALA A 202 9.95 0.16 9.42
C ALA A 202 10.17 0.38 10.93
N PRO A 203 10.86 1.46 11.37
CA PRO A 203 11.13 1.72 12.79
C PRO A 203 9.89 2.13 13.60
N ALA A 204 8.74 2.33 12.97
CA ALA A 204 7.58 2.95 13.61
C ALA A 204 6.90 1.98 14.61
N LYS A 205 7.28 2.11 15.89
CA LYS A 205 6.47 1.71 17.04
C LYS A 205 5.29 2.68 17.14
N SER A 206 4.13 2.31 16.62
CA SER A 206 2.89 3.03 16.94
C SER A 206 2.24 2.32 18.13
N THR A 207 1.86 3.10 19.15
CA THR A 207 1.30 2.58 20.40
C THR A 207 -0.04 3.27 20.69
N GLY A 208 -1.01 2.51 21.16
CA GLY A 208 -2.31 2.97 21.63
C GLY A 208 -2.66 2.26 22.93
N ASN A 209 -3.42 2.93 23.80
CA ASN A 209 -3.82 2.41 25.10
C ASN A 209 -5.32 2.62 25.28
N ALA A 210 -6.01 1.66 25.87
CA ALA A 210 -7.33 1.87 26.46
C ALA A 210 -7.51 0.95 27.66
N SER A 211 -8.55 1.24 28.44
CA SER A 211 -8.85 0.54 29.68
C SER A 211 -10.34 0.23 29.75
N VAL A 212 -10.68 -0.89 30.38
CA VAL A 212 -12.05 -1.30 30.64
C VAL A 212 -12.20 -1.71 32.09
N SER A 213 -13.31 -1.34 32.72
CA SER A 213 -13.66 -1.82 34.06
C SER A 213 -14.42 -3.14 33.96
N LEU A 214 -13.98 -4.11 34.76
CA LEU A 214 -14.51 -5.45 34.88
C LEU A 214 -15.25 -5.59 36.21
N PRO A 215 -16.57 -5.67 36.22
CA PRO A 215 -17.26 -6.23 37.35
C PRO A 215 -17.04 -7.75 37.40
N ILE A 216 -17.37 -8.35 38.53
CA ILE A 216 -17.40 -9.80 38.67
C ILE A 216 -18.50 -10.35 37.77
N CYS A 217 -18.16 -11.26 36.86
CA CYS A 217 -19.15 -12.00 36.10
C CYS A 217 -19.88 -12.95 37.05
N ALA A 218 -21.18 -12.79 37.19
CA ALA A 218 -22.00 -13.75 37.93
C ALA A 218 -22.22 -14.99 37.05
N LEU A 219 -22.09 -16.17 37.66
CA LEU A 219 -22.60 -17.40 37.04
C LEU A 219 -24.13 -17.27 36.91
N PRO A 220 -24.71 -17.63 35.75
CA PRO A 220 -26.17 -17.66 35.58
C PRO A 220 -26.85 -18.65 36.54
#